data_AF-A0A916E6B3-F1
#
_entry.id   AF-A0A916E6B3-F1
#
_cell.length_a   1.000
_cell.length_b   1.000
_cell.length_c   1.000
_cell.angle_alpha   90.00
_cell.angle_beta   90.00
_cell.angle_gamma   90.00
#
_symmetry.space_group_name_H-M   'P 1'
#
loop_
_entity.id
_entity.type
_entity.pdbx_description
1 polymer ?
#
loop_
_entity_poly.entity_id
_entity_poly.type
_entity_poly.pdbx_seq_one_letter_code
_entity_poly.pdbx_strand_id
1 'polypeptide(L)'
;MLENIVSEWIRCINKYYKINRDGEYKSIVPNVYNQLKDNMLEFVEANKMLVQEQANTSIMQSHPQAYYTSRKFTKFTEILLAQVKSEIIVQEKSEIIQKSECFECIVED
;
A
#
# COMPACT_ATOMS: atom_id res chain seq x y z
N MET A 1 -26.48 2.17 -20.11
CA MET A 1 -26.60 0.70 -19.99
C MET A 1 -26.88 0.29 -18.54
N LEU A 2 -26.01 0.65 -17.59
CA LEU A 2 -26.20 0.39 -16.16
C LEU A 2 -27.52 0.94 -15.59
N GLU A 3 -27.88 2.18 -15.92
CA GLU A 3 -29.13 2.82 -15.48
C GLU A 3 -30.39 2.05 -15.93
N ASN A 4 -30.34 1.45 -17.12
CA ASN A 4 -31.43 0.63 -17.65
C ASN A 4 -31.57 -0.68 -16.87
N ILE A 5 -30.43 -1.30 -16.50
CA ILE A 5 -30.38 -2.51 -15.67
C ILE A 5 -30.93 -2.20 -14.27
N VAL A 6 -30.48 -1.11 -13.64
CA VAL A 6 -30.96 -0.69 -12.31
C VAL A 6 -32.46 -0.35 -12.33
N SER A 7 -32.94 0.29 -13.39
CA SER A 7 -34.37 0.59 -13.56
C SER A 7 -35.22 -0.67 -13.68
N GLU A 8 -34.75 -1.66 -14.44
CA GLU A 8 -35.42 -2.95 -14.57
C GLU A 8 -35.41 -3.77 -13.27
N TRP A 9 -34.34 -3.67 -12.48
CA TRP A 9 -34.26 -4.22 -11.12
C TRP A 9 -35.36 -3.65 -10.22
N ILE A 10 -35.44 -2.32 -10.14
CA ILE A 10 -36.42 -1.62 -9.31
C ILE A 10 -37.84 -1.99 -9.77
N ARG A 11 -38.08 -2.06 -11.08
CA ARG A 11 -39.37 -2.47 -11.65
C ARG A 11 -39.76 -3.89 -11.23
N CYS A 12 -38.83 -4.85 -11.29
CA CYS A 12 -39.08 -6.24 -10.91
C CYS A 12 -39.39 -6.38 -9.42
N ILE A 13 -38.62 -5.68 -8.56
CA ILE A 13 -38.83 -5.67 -7.11
C ILE A 13 -40.20 -5.07 -6.77
N ASN A 14 -40.54 -3.93 -7.36
CA ASN A 14 -41.84 -3.29 -7.14
C ASN A 14 -43.00 -4.19 -7.59
N LYS A 15 -42.84 -4.87 -8.72
CA LYS A 15 -43.83 -5.83 -9.22
C LYS A 15 -44.00 -7.02 -8.28
N TYR A 16 -42.90 -7.55 -7.72
CA TYR A 16 -42.92 -8.60 -6.71
C TYR A 16 -43.71 -8.19 -5.46
N TYR A 17 -43.41 -7.02 -4.88
CA TYR A 17 -44.14 -6.55 -3.70
C TYR A 17 -45.62 -6.26 -3.99
N LYS A 18 -45.95 -5.77 -5.19
CA LYS A 18 -47.35 -5.55 -5.60
C LYS A 18 -48.14 -6.87 -5.70
N ILE A 19 -47.51 -7.94 -6.21
CA ILE A 19 -48.15 -9.25 -6.37
C ILE A 19 -48.29 -9.97 -5.02
N ASN A 20 -47.30 -9.85 -4.14
CA ASN A 20 -47.26 -10.59 -2.86
C ASN A 20 -47.85 -9.79 -1.68
N ARG A 21 -48.53 -8.67 -1.94
CA ARG A 21 -49.08 -7.78 -0.90
C ARG A 21 -50.12 -8.47 0.00
N ASP A 22 -50.86 -9.41 -0.57
CA ASP A 22 -52.03 -10.03 0.07
C ASP A 22 -51.70 -11.37 0.77
N GLY A 23 -50.40 -11.69 0.93
CA GLY A 23 -49.94 -12.86 1.70
C GLY A 23 -50.07 -14.22 1.01
N GLU A 24 -50.88 -14.35 -0.05
CA GLU A 24 -50.79 -15.49 -0.97
C GLU A 24 -49.56 -15.31 -1.87
N TYR A 25 -48.45 -15.93 -1.50
CA TYR A 25 -47.23 -15.97 -2.30
C TYR A 25 -47.48 -16.69 -3.64
N LYS A 26 -48.08 -16.01 -4.61
CA LYS A 26 -48.05 -16.42 -6.02
C LYS A 26 -46.67 -16.10 -6.53
N SER A 27 -45.78 -17.08 -6.42
CA SER A 27 -44.37 -17.04 -6.84
C SER A 27 -44.23 -16.89 -8.35
N ILE A 28 -44.64 -15.75 -8.91
CA ILE A 28 -44.39 -15.40 -10.29
C ILE A 28 -43.21 -14.45 -10.29
N VAL A 29 -42.01 -15.03 -10.30
CA VAL A 29 -40.80 -14.29 -10.63
C VAL A 29 -40.85 -14.00 -12.13
N PRO A 30 -40.86 -12.73 -12.57
CA PRO A 30 -40.90 -12.41 -14.00
C PRO A 30 -39.65 -12.97 -14.71
N ASN A 31 -39.82 -13.43 -15.95
CA ASN A 31 -38.78 -14.00 -16.85
C ASN A 31 -37.55 -13.08 -17.11
N VAL A 32 -37.55 -11.87 -16.53
CA VAL A 32 -36.41 -10.93 -16.50
C VAL A 32 -35.22 -11.52 -15.74
N TYR A 33 -35.43 -12.52 -14.87
CA TYR A 33 -34.40 -13.11 -14.02
C TYR A 33 -33.22 -13.72 -14.79
N ASN A 34 -33.45 -14.30 -15.97
CA ASN A 34 -32.38 -14.94 -16.75
C ASN A 34 -31.39 -13.90 -17.31
N GLN A 35 -31.91 -12.85 -17.95
CA GLN A 35 -31.07 -11.76 -18.46
C GLN A 35 -30.40 -10.98 -17.32
N LEU A 36 -31.04 -10.91 -16.16
CA LEU A 36 -30.47 -10.31 -14.95
C LEU A 36 -29.29 -11.11 -14.41
N LYS A 37 -29.42 -12.44 -14.38
CA LYS A 37 -28.40 -13.36 -13.89
C LYS A 37 -27.13 -13.24 -14.71
N ASP A 38 -27.25 -13.16 -16.03
CA ASP A 38 -26.12 -13.00 -16.94
C ASP A 38 -25.43 -11.65 -16.73
N ASN A 39 -26.20 -10.56 -16.61
CA ASN A 39 -25.65 -9.23 -16.31
C ASN A 39 -24.94 -9.17 -14.94
N MET A 40 -25.45 -9.87 -13.92
CA MET A 40 -24.80 -9.95 -12.61
C MET A 40 -23.47 -10.71 -12.68
N LEU A 41 -23.42 -11.81 -13.43
CA LEU A 41 -22.21 -12.59 -13.64
C LEU A 41 -21.14 -11.75 -14.36
N GLU A 42 -21.52 -11.07 -15.43
CA GLU A 42 -20.62 -10.17 -16.17
C GLU A 42 -20.06 -9.06 -15.28
N PHE A 43 -20.89 -8.46 -14.41
CA PHE A 43 -20.45 -7.43 -13.47
C PHE A 43 -19.44 -7.97 -12.44
N VAL A 44 -19.67 -9.16 -11.88
CA VAL A 44 -18.75 -9.80 -10.92
C VAL A 44 -17.41 -10.12 -11.59
N GLU A 45 -17.45 -10.62 -12.82
CA GLU A 45 -16.24 -10.95 -13.59
C GLU A 45 -15.44 -9.71 -13.97
N ALA A 46 -16.11 -8.65 -14.42
CA ALA A 46 -15.49 -7.36 -14.69
C ALA A 46 -14.83 -6.76 -13.43
N ASN A 47 -15.48 -6.85 -12.27
CA ASN A 47 -14.90 -6.39 -11.00
C ASN A 47 -13.68 -7.22 -10.59
N LYS A 48 -13.72 -8.54 -10.79
CA LYS A 48 -12.57 -9.42 -10.50
C LYS A 48 -11.37 -9.07 -11.38
N MET A 49 -11.61 -8.76 -12.66
CA MET A 49 -10.57 -8.29 -13.59
C MET A 49 -9.99 -6.94 -13.17
N LEU A 50 -10.82 -6.01 -12.72
CA LEU A 50 -10.40 -4.68 -12.29
C LEU A 50 -9.51 -4.76 -11.03
N VAL A 51 -9.87 -5.61 -10.05
CA VAL A 51 -9.04 -5.85 -8.86
C VAL A 51 -7.67 -6.44 -9.25
N GLN A 52 -7.63 -7.34 -10.24
CA GLN A 52 -6.38 -7.92 -10.75
C GLN A 52 -5.49 -6.87 -11.42
N GLU A 53 -6.07 -5.98 -12.23
CA GLU A 53 -5.37 -4.90 -12.91
C GLU A 53 -4.81 -3.86 -11.92
N GLN A 54 -5.58 -3.53 -10.87
CA GLN A 54 -5.13 -2.66 -9.78
C GLN A 54 -3.98 -3.28 -8.98
N ALA A 55 -4.01 -4.59 -8.71
CA ALA A 55 -2.91 -5.29 -8.06
C ALA A 55 -1.64 -5.28 -8.93
N ASN A 56 -1.77 -5.51 -10.23
CA ASN A 56 -0.65 -5.50 -11.17
C ASN A 56 -0.03 -4.11 -11.33
N THR A 57 -0.85 -3.04 -11.36
CA THR A 57 -0.36 -1.65 -11.35
C THR A 57 0.31 -1.26 -10.03
N SER A 58 -0.22 -1.71 -8.90
CA SER A 58 0.43 -1.56 -7.59
C SER A 58 1.81 -2.23 -7.53
N ILE A 59 1.95 -3.42 -8.12
CA ILE A 59 3.24 -4.13 -8.22
C ILE A 59 4.21 -3.35 -9.11
N MET A 60 3.72 -2.81 -10.23
CA MET A 60 4.52 -1.98 -11.13
C MET A 60 5.00 -0.67 -10.50
N GLN A 61 4.22 -0.09 -9.56
CA GLN A 61 4.61 1.12 -8.81
C GLN A 61 5.62 0.88 -7.70
N SER A 62 5.77 -0.36 -7.20
CA SER A 62 6.84 -0.71 -6.26
C SER A 62 8.18 -0.79 -6.99
N HIS A 63 8.71 0.36 -7.44
CA HIS A 63 9.98 0.44 -8.17
C HIS A 63 11.13 -0.15 -7.36
N PRO A 64 11.64 -1.36 -7.70
CA PRO A 64 12.71 -2.00 -6.94
C PRO A 64 14.00 -1.17 -6.99
N GLN A 65 14.15 -0.37 -8.04
CA GLN A 65 15.32 0.49 -8.29
C GLN A 65 15.41 1.69 -7.35
N ALA A 66 14.28 2.30 -6.96
CA ALA A 66 14.26 3.40 -6.00
C ALA A 66 14.63 2.90 -4.59
N TYR A 67 14.05 1.74 -4.18
CA TYR A 67 14.39 1.09 -2.92
C TYR A 67 15.86 0.64 -2.87
N TYR A 68 16.38 0.03 -3.95
CA TYR A 68 17.78 -0.39 -4.04
C TYR A 68 18.74 0.80 -3.96
N THR A 69 18.41 1.89 -4.65
CA THR A 69 19.21 3.13 -4.65
C THR A 69 19.22 3.77 -3.26
N SER A 70 18.05 3.95 -2.64
CA SER A 70 17.92 4.48 -1.28
C SER A 70 18.73 3.66 -0.27
N ARG A 71 18.60 2.32 -0.32
CA ARG A 71 19.34 1.41 0.56
C ARG A 71 20.86 1.50 0.36
N LYS A 72 21.34 1.69 -0.87
CA LYS A 72 22.77 1.91 -1.14
C LYS A 72 23.26 3.23 -0.55
N PHE A 73 22.50 4.31 -0.71
CA PHE A 73 22.84 5.61 -0.14
C PHE A 73 22.91 5.55 1.39
N THR A 74 21.91 4.98 2.06
CA THR A 74 21.93 4.84 3.53
C THR A 74 23.17 4.09 4.02
N LYS A 75 23.51 2.96 3.39
CA LYS A 75 24.72 2.20 3.74
C LYS A 75 26.00 3.02 3.57
N PHE A 76 26.09 3.81 2.50
CA PHE A 76 27.25 4.67 2.27
C PHE A 76 27.35 5.76 3.35
N THR A 77 26.23 6.40 3.70
CA THR A 77 26.19 7.41 4.75
C THR A 77 26.59 6.84 6.10
N GLU A 78 26.13 5.64 6.45
CA GLU A 78 26.51 4.95 7.69
C GLU A 78 28.01 4.67 7.78
N ILE A 79 28.63 4.23 6.68
CA ILE A 79 30.09 3.97 6.61
C ILE A 79 30.87 5.27 6.83
N LEU A 80 30.50 6.35 6.12
CA LEU A 80 31.17 7.65 6.27
C LEU A 80 31.03 8.18 7.70
N LEU A 81 29.85 8.03 8.29
CA LEU A 81 29.60 8.51 9.65
C LEU A 81 30.42 7.72 10.68
N ALA A 82 30.68 6.43 10.44
CA ALA A 82 31.59 5.62 11.25
C ALA A 82 33.05 6.05 11.08
N GLN A 83 33.49 6.35 9.86
CA GLN A 83 34.86 6.85 9.59
C GLN A 83 35.11 8.20 10.25
N VAL A 84 34.22 9.18 10.05
CA VAL A 84 34.35 10.51 10.65
C VAL A 84 34.36 10.42 12.18
N LYS A 85 33.51 9.58 12.77
CA LYS A 85 33.55 9.33 14.23
C LYS A 85 34.90 8.78 14.67
N SER A 86 35.47 7.84 13.93
CA SER A 86 36.77 7.26 14.28
C SER A 86 37.91 8.29 14.18
N GLU A 87 37.87 9.17 13.17
CA GLU A 87 38.86 10.24 12.99
C GLU A 87 38.77 11.29 14.10
N ILE A 88 37.57 11.71 14.48
CA ILE A 88 37.35 12.65 15.60
C ILE A 88 37.89 12.07 16.90
N ILE A 89 37.63 10.79 17.19
CA ILE A 89 38.12 10.14 18.42
C ILE A 89 39.66 10.06 18.42
N VAL A 90 40.29 9.83 17.28
CA VAL A 90 41.75 9.83 17.15
C VAL A 90 42.32 11.22 17.42
N GLN A 91 41.69 12.25 16.86
CA GLN A 91 42.07 13.66 17.06
C GLN A 91 41.98 14.04 18.55
N GLU A 92 40.84 13.80 19.20
CA GLU A 92 40.63 14.12 20.62
C GLU A 92 41.64 13.40 21.53
N LYS A 93 41.92 12.12 21.26
CA LYS A 93 42.94 11.38 22.02
C LYS A 93 44.33 11.98 21.84
N SER A 94 44.69 12.37 20.62
CA SER A 94 45.99 13.00 20.35
C SER A 94 46.17 14.32 21.11
N GLU A 95 45.12 15.13 21.19
CA GLU A 95 45.13 16.39 21.95
C GLU A 95 45.23 16.15 23.47
N ILE A 96 44.54 15.13 23.99
CA ILE A 96 44.63 14.75 25.41
C ILE A 96 46.04 14.26 25.77
N ILE A 97 46.63 13.39 24.94
CA ILE A 97 47.99 12.86 25.14
C ILE A 97 49.01 14.02 25.15
N GLN A 98 48.94 14.90 24.15
CA GLN A 98 49.83 16.05 24.06
C GLN A 98 49.68 16.96 25.28
N LYS A 99 48.45 17.16 25.77
CA LYS A 99 48.18 17.95 26.97
C LYS A 99 48.71 17.29 28.25
N SER A 100 48.65 15.96 28.37
CA SER A 100 49.19 15.23 29.51
C SER A 100 50.73 15.22 29.55
N GLU A 101 51.39 15.09 28.40
CA GLU A 101 52.86 15.13 28.32
C GLU A 101 53.41 16.50 28.75
N CYS A 102 52.68 17.59 28.47
CA CYS A 102 53.04 18.92 28.98
C CYS A 102 52.96 19.07 30.50
N PHE A 103 52.19 18.23 31.21
CA PHE A 103 52.10 18.26 32.68
C PHE A 103 53.22 17.47 33.35
N GLU A 104 53.77 16.43 32.71
CA GLU A 104 54.90 15.66 33.25
C GLU A 104 56.23 16.44 33.22
N CYS A 105 56.32 17.52 32.43
CA CYS A 105 57.50 18.41 32.38
C CYS A 105 57.53 19.49 33.48
N ILE A 106 56.57 19.55 34.41
CA ILE A 106 56.48 20.59 35.47
C ILE A 106 56.96 20.08 36.84
N VAL A 107 57.41 18.82 36.96
CA VAL A 107 58.08 18.35 38.19
C VAL A 107 59.57 18.65 38.09
N GLU A 108 59.96 19.91 38.35
CA GLU A 108 61.32 20.28 38.76
C GLU A 108 61.27 20.73 40.23
N ASP A 109 61.97 19.94 41.07
CA ASP A 109 62.42 20.12 42.47
C ASP A 109 61.63 20.99 43.48
#